data_AF-A0A2D4K084-F1
#
_entry.id   AF-A0A2D4K084-F1
#
_cell.length_a   1.000
_cell.length_b   1.000
_cell.length_c   1.000
_cell.angle_alpha   90.00
_cell.angle_beta   90.00
_cell.angle_gamma   90.00
#
_symmetry.space_group_name_H-M   'P 1'
#
loop_
_entity.id
_entity.type
_entity.pdbx_description
1 polymer ?
#
loop_
_entity_poly.entity_id
_entity_poly.type
_entity_poly.pdbx_seq_one_letter_code
_entity_poly.pdbx_strand_id
1 'polypeptide(L)'
;PVWKPFTVPLISLCDGDTEKQIKIVCYDYDNDGGHDFIGEFQTSVDTMCKDGSVVEFECINPKKQKKKRSYKNSGIIIVKSCKITRDYSFLDYILGGCQLMFTVGIDFTASNGNPRDPTSLHYINPMGTNEYLSAIWAVGQIIQDYDTDKMFPALGFGAQLPPDWKVSHEFAINFNPTNPFCLGKCIYSGLKASP
;
A
#
# COMPACT_ATOMS: atom_id res chain seq x y z
N PRO A 1 34.32 -4.65 -2.91
CA PRO A 1 32.96 -5.18 -3.17
C PRO A 1 32.05 -4.05 -3.68
N VAL A 2 30.96 -4.35 -4.39
CA VAL A 2 29.90 -3.38 -4.73
C VAL A 2 28.58 -3.91 -4.18
N TRP A 3 28.04 -3.26 -3.16
CA TRP A 3 26.76 -3.66 -2.55
C TRP A 3 25.57 -3.22 -3.40
N LYS A 4 24.47 -3.98 -3.33
CA LYS A 4 23.19 -3.58 -3.92
C LYS A 4 22.68 -2.31 -3.22
N PRO A 5 22.00 -1.38 -3.94
CA PRO A 5 21.31 -0.26 -3.31
C PRO A 5 20.29 -0.74 -2.28
N PHE A 6 20.11 0.04 -1.21
CA PHE A 6 19.13 -0.22 -0.17
C PHE A 6 18.55 1.10 0.34
N THR A 7 17.43 1.01 1.06
CA THR A 7 16.71 2.16 1.62
C THR A 7 16.55 1.96 3.11
N VAL A 8 16.71 3.04 3.87
CA VAL A 8 16.52 3.07 5.33
C VAL A 8 15.71 4.32 5.68
N PRO A 9 14.69 4.21 6.56
CA PRO A 9 13.98 5.38 7.07
C PRO A 9 14.93 6.34 7.78
N LEU A 10 14.83 7.64 7.49
CA LEU A 10 15.70 8.67 8.07
C LEU A 10 15.58 8.72 9.60
N ILE A 11 14.36 8.49 10.12
CA ILE A 11 14.10 8.40 11.56
C ILE A 11 14.91 7.26 12.21
N SER A 12 15.01 6.10 11.56
CA SER A 12 15.76 4.96 12.08
C SER A 12 17.27 5.13 11.93
N LEU A 13 17.71 5.85 10.89
CA LEU A 13 19.14 6.04 10.60
C LEU A 13 19.78 7.09 11.51
N CYS A 14 19.11 8.22 11.71
CA CYS A 14 19.68 9.39 12.38
C CYS A 14 18.65 10.24 13.16
N ASP A 15 17.52 9.65 13.58
CA ASP A 15 16.42 10.34 14.27
C ASP A 15 15.84 11.52 13.49
N GLY A 16 15.99 11.53 12.16
CA GLY A 16 15.57 12.62 11.29
C GLY A 16 16.53 13.81 11.21
N ASP A 17 17.59 13.82 12.02
CA ASP A 17 18.62 14.86 12.01
C ASP A 17 19.73 14.49 11.01
N THR A 18 19.82 15.23 9.89
CA THR A 18 20.75 14.91 8.80
C THR A 18 22.20 15.27 9.10
N GLU A 19 22.44 16.13 10.09
CA GLU A 19 23.78 16.52 10.56
C GLU A 19 24.33 15.55 11.62
N LYS A 20 23.43 14.79 12.28
CA LYS A 20 23.80 13.81 13.29
C LYS A 20 24.80 12.78 12.77
N GLN A 21 25.85 12.55 13.57
CA GLN A 21 26.87 11.57 13.25
C GLN A 21 26.34 10.14 13.40
N ILE A 22 26.43 9.38 12.32
CA ILE A 22 26.16 7.95 12.26
C ILE A 22 27.47 7.19 12.13
N LYS A 23 27.52 5.99 12.71
CA LYS A 23 28.67 5.09 12.59
C LYS A 23 28.38 4.01 11.57
N ILE A 24 29.27 3.86 10.59
CA ILE A 24 29.22 2.80 9.60
C ILE A 24 30.32 1.80 9.95
N VAL A 25 29.95 0.53 10.02
CA VAL A 25 30.86 -0.56 10.36
C VAL A 25 30.87 -1.61 9.25
N CYS A 26 32.07 -2.03 8.86
CA CYS A 26 32.28 -3.05 7.87
C CYS A 26 32.84 -4.32 8.54
N TYR A 27 32.20 -5.45 8.26
CA TYR A 27 32.61 -6.78 8.71
C TYR A 27 32.90 -7.67 7.51
N ASP A 28 33.83 -8.60 7.67
CA ASP A 28 33.96 -9.78 6.83
C ASP A 28 32.97 -10.85 7.31
N TYR A 29 32.24 -11.45 6.37
CA TYR A 29 31.16 -12.35 6.72
C TYR A 29 31.64 -13.80 6.77
N ASP A 30 31.66 -14.36 7.98
CA ASP A 30 31.86 -15.79 8.21
C ASP A 30 30.54 -16.54 8.47
N ASN A 31 30.37 -17.71 7.85
CA ASN A 31 29.16 -18.54 7.98
C ASN A 31 28.90 -19.08 9.40
N ASP A 32 29.92 -19.09 10.26
CA ASP A 32 29.83 -19.53 11.65
C ASP A 32 29.36 -18.42 12.62
N GLY A 33 29.13 -17.21 12.11
CA GLY A 33 28.71 -16.04 12.90
C GLY A 33 29.87 -15.27 13.55
N GLY A 34 31.12 -15.73 13.35
CA GLY A 34 32.34 -15.13 13.90
C GLY A 34 32.85 -13.91 13.12
N HIS A 35 31.96 -13.07 12.59
CA HIS A 35 32.30 -12.03 11.62
C HIS A 35 33.48 -11.14 12.04
N ASP A 36 34.50 -11.11 11.18
CA ASP A 36 35.72 -10.35 11.44
C ASP A 36 35.54 -8.85 11.19
N PHE A 37 35.83 -8.04 12.21
CA PHE A 37 35.75 -6.58 12.10
C PHE A 37 36.85 -6.02 11.17
N ILE A 38 36.44 -5.44 10.03
CA ILE A 38 37.34 -4.83 9.06
C ILE A 38 37.72 -3.42 9.51
N GLY A 39 36.73 -2.58 9.80
CA GLY A 39 36.90 -1.20 10.22
C GLY A 39 35.58 -0.42 10.31
N GLU A 40 35.69 0.82 10.76
CA GLU A 40 34.56 1.74 10.94
C GLU A 40 34.95 3.16 10.52
N PHE A 41 33.92 3.98 10.27
CA PHE A 41 34.03 5.43 10.13
C PHE A 41 32.75 6.10 10.62
N GLN A 42 32.81 7.42 10.85
CA GLN A 42 31.66 8.24 11.16
C GLN A 42 31.42 9.25 10.04
N THR A 43 30.14 9.51 9.76
CA THR A 43 29.69 10.51 8.77
C THR A 43 28.30 11.00 9.16
N SER A 44 27.79 12.01 8.47
CA SER A 44 26.39 12.42 8.52
C SER A 44 25.68 12.11 7.19
N VAL A 45 24.34 12.15 7.18
CA VAL A 45 23.56 12.01 5.93
C VAL A 45 23.89 13.16 4.99
N ASP A 46 24.01 14.38 5.48
CA ASP A 46 24.38 15.54 4.67
C ASP A 46 25.74 15.37 4.00
N THR A 47 26.72 14.80 4.71
CA THR A 47 28.04 14.53 4.14
C THR A 47 27.97 13.47 3.05
N MET A 48 27.18 12.41 3.25
CA MET A 48 27.02 11.34 2.26
C MET A 48 26.22 11.78 1.02
N CYS A 49 25.27 12.70 1.20
CA CYS A 49 24.35 13.17 0.16
C CYS A 49 24.81 14.48 -0.52
N LYS A 50 26.04 14.95 -0.27
CA LYS A 50 26.61 16.16 -0.90
C LYS A 50 26.52 16.12 -2.43
N ASP A 51 25.62 16.93 -2.97
CA ASP A 51 25.33 17.27 -4.37
C ASP A 51 26.04 16.40 -5.42
N GLY A 52 25.50 15.21 -5.66
CA GLY A 52 25.81 14.37 -6.82
C GLY A 52 27.25 13.85 -6.90
N SER A 53 28.05 14.07 -5.86
CA SER A 53 29.46 13.69 -5.81
C SER A 53 29.66 12.34 -5.14
N VAL A 54 30.60 11.57 -5.66
CA VAL A 54 31.07 10.34 -5.02
C VAL A 54 31.86 10.73 -3.77
N VAL A 55 31.48 10.20 -2.61
CA VAL A 55 32.14 10.50 -1.34
C VAL A 55 32.92 9.30 -0.87
N GLU A 56 34.16 9.52 -0.44
CA GLU A 56 35.08 8.48 -0.01
C GLU A 56 35.38 8.62 1.48
N PHE A 57 35.38 7.49 2.19
CA PHE A 57 35.69 7.42 3.62
C PHE A 57 36.75 6.37 3.88
N GLU A 58 37.76 6.72 4.67
CA GLU A 58 38.75 5.76 5.13
C GLU A 58 38.13 4.80 6.14
N CYS A 59 38.21 3.50 5.88
CA CYS A 59 37.73 2.48 6.80
C CYS A 59 38.80 2.20 7.86
N ILE A 60 38.60 2.63 9.10
CA ILE A 60 39.62 2.56 10.15
C ILE A 60 39.34 1.42 11.10
N ASN A 61 40.36 0.58 11.34
CA ASN A 61 40.33 -0.43 12.39
C ASN A 61 41.09 0.10 13.63
N PRO A 62 40.40 0.48 14.72
CA PRO A 62 41.06 1.10 15.88
C PRO A 62 42.09 0.18 16.54
N LYS A 63 41.88 -1.15 16.48
CA LYS A 63 42.83 -2.13 17.02
C LYS A 63 44.12 -2.18 16.19
N LYS A 64 44.03 -2.14 14.86
CA LYS A 64 45.21 -2.11 13.98
C LYS A 64 45.94 -0.77 14.08
N GLN A 65 45.20 0.34 14.14
CA GLN A 65 45.76 1.70 14.27
C GLN A 65 46.60 1.86 15.54
N LYS A 66 46.13 1.32 16.68
CA LYS A 66 46.89 1.34 17.94
C LYS A 66 48.13 0.44 17.94
N LYS A 67 48.12 -0.67 17.18
CA LYS A 67 49.19 -1.69 17.21
C LYS A 67 50.28 -1.49 16.15
N LYS A 68 49.95 -0.95 14.98
CA LYS A 68 50.85 -0.90 13.82
C LYS A 68 51.13 0.56 13.44
N ARG A 69 52.36 1.04 13.67
CA ARG A 69 52.76 2.42 13.32
C ARG A 69 52.62 2.77 11.83
N SER A 70 52.75 1.80 10.94
CA SER A 70 52.61 1.98 9.49
C SER A 70 51.17 1.84 8.97
N TYR A 71 50.20 1.58 9.85
CA TYR A 71 48.81 1.43 9.46
C TYR A 71 48.21 2.76 9.01
N LYS A 72 47.62 2.78 7.80
CA LYS A 72 46.86 3.92 7.27
C LYS A 72 45.36 3.68 7.41
N ASN A 73 44.83 2.70 6.70
CA ASN A 73 43.42 2.29 6.74
C ASN A 73 43.26 0.80 6.34
N SER A 74 42.05 0.26 6.47
CA SER A 74 41.64 -1.09 6.04
C SER A 74 40.99 -1.06 4.65
N GLY A 75 41.21 0.00 3.87
CA GLY A 75 40.54 0.27 2.60
C GLY A 75 39.69 1.55 2.64
N ILE A 76 39.10 1.87 1.49
CA ILE A 76 38.26 3.05 1.29
C ILE A 76 36.84 2.58 0.97
N ILE A 77 35.84 3.14 1.67
CA ILE A 77 34.42 2.92 1.42
C ILE A 77 33.90 4.10 0.60
N ILE A 78 33.31 3.79 -0.55
CA ILE A 78 32.86 4.78 -1.52
C ILE A 78 31.34 4.78 -1.55
N VAL A 79 30.73 5.91 -1.16
CA VAL A 79 29.30 6.15 -1.31
C VAL A 79 29.05 6.66 -2.73
N LYS A 80 28.58 5.76 -3.60
CA LYS A 80 28.34 6.07 -5.03
C LYS A 80 27.13 6.97 -5.27
N SER A 81 26.10 6.82 -4.43
CA SER A 81 24.86 7.59 -4.52
C SER A 81 24.15 7.53 -3.16
N CYS A 82 23.79 8.70 -2.63
CA CYS A 82 22.94 8.90 -1.47
C CYS A 82 21.88 9.92 -1.88
N LYS A 83 20.60 9.60 -1.70
CA LYS A 83 19.51 10.53 -1.98
C LYS A 83 18.47 10.41 -0.88
N ILE A 84 18.02 11.56 -0.39
CA ILE A 84 16.84 11.64 0.46
C ILE A 84 15.64 11.77 -0.47
N THR A 85 14.74 10.80 -0.42
CA THR A 85 13.49 10.83 -1.17
C THR A 85 12.34 10.92 -0.18
N ARG A 86 11.34 11.75 -0.50
CA ARG A 86 10.08 11.76 0.23
C ARG A 86 9.30 10.51 -0.13
N ASP A 87 8.94 9.73 0.88
CA ASP A 87 7.98 8.65 0.73
C ASP A 87 6.60 9.20 1.12
N TYR A 88 5.65 9.14 0.18
CA TYR A 88 4.32 9.71 0.38
C TYR A 88 3.43 8.67 1.06
N SER A 89 2.83 9.05 2.18
CA SER A 89 1.87 8.22 2.87
C SER A 89 0.54 8.15 2.11
N PHE A 90 -0.29 7.17 2.43
CA PHE A 90 -1.68 7.10 1.95
C PHE A 90 -2.43 8.42 2.14
N LEU A 91 -2.28 9.07 3.31
CA LEU A 91 -2.94 10.35 3.59
C LEU A 91 -2.40 11.50 2.74
N ASP A 92 -1.12 11.51 2.39
CA ASP A 92 -0.58 12.53 1.48
C ASP A 92 -1.28 12.47 0.11
N TYR A 93 -1.61 11.27 -0.39
CA TYR A 93 -2.36 11.12 -1.63
C TYR A 93 -3.80 11.62 -1.49
N ILE A 94 -4.50 11.24 -0.41
CA ILE A 94 -5.88 11.68 -0.17
C ILE A 94 -5.94 13.21 -0.01
N LEU A 95 -5.07 13.80 0.81
CA LEU A 95 -4.97 15.26 0.98
C LEU A 95 -4.53 15.97 -0.31
N GLY A 96 -3.79 15.28 -1.18
CA GLY A 96 -3.43 15.72 -2.52
C GLY A 96 -4.57 15.66 -3.55
N GLY A 97 -5.77 15.24 -3.15
CA GLY A 97 -6.96 15.16 -4.01
C GLY A 97 -7.16 13.83 -4.72
N CYS A 98 -6.39 12.79 -4.36
CA CYS A 98 -6.67 11.43 -4.81
C CYS A 98 -8.00 10.95 -4.22
N GLN A 99 -8.86 10.37 -5.06
CA GLN A 99 -10.14 9.81 -4.66
C GLN A 99 -10.12 8.29 -4.82
N LEU A 100 -10.87 7.58 -3.98
CA LEU A 100 -11.01 6.13 -4.05
C LEU A 100 -12.35 5.76 -4.67
N MET A 101 -12.31 5.30 -5.91
CA MET A 101 -13.50 4.80 -6.60
C MET A 101 -13.88 3.42 -6.07
N PHE A 102 -15.12 3.29 -5.62
CA PHE A 102 -15.70 2.03 -5.16
C PHE A 102 -16.72 1.50 -6.19
N THR A 103 -16.63 0.22 -6.53
CA THR A 103 -17.55 -0.46 -7.45
C THR A 103 -18.10 -1.71 -6.79
N VAL A 104 -19.40 -1.94 -6.94
CA VAL A 104 -20.08 -3.09 -6.35
C VAL A 104 -20.49 -4.06 -7.45
N GLY A 105 -20.11 -5.33 -7.32
CA GLY A 105 -20.60 -6.43 -8.15
C GLY A 105 -21.43 -7.39 -7.31
N ILE A 106 -22.66 -7.66 -7.71
CA ILE A 106 -23.62 -8.49 -6.96
C ILE A 106 -23.95 -9.74 -7.76
N ASP A 107 -23.79 -10.90 -7.14
CA ASP A 107 -24.14 -12.19 -7.71
C ASP A 107 -25.65 -12.42 -7.61
N PHE A 108 -26.35 -12.52 -8.73
CA PHE A 108 -27.78 -12.85 -8.82
C PHE A 108 -28.04 -14.28 -9.34
N THR A 109 -27.05 -15.17 -9.27
CA THR A 109 -27.23 -16.58 -9.65
C THR A 109 -28.24 -17.32 -8.78
N ALA A 110 -28.90 -18.32 -9.37
CA ALA A 110 -29.96 -19.10 -8.72
C ALA A 110 -29.51 -19.85 -7.44
N SER A 111 -28.21 -20.10 -7.26
CA SER A 111 -27.67 -20.72 -6.03
C SER A 111 -27.92 -19.90 -4.76
N ASN A 112 -28.19 -18.60 -4.88
CA ASN A 112 -28.56 -17.74 -3.76
C ASN A 112 -30.00 -17.97 -3.24
N GLY A 113 -30.81 -18.75 -3.95
CA GLY A 113 -32.21 -19.00 -3.62
C GLY A 113 -33.16 -17.86 -4.03
N ASN A 114 -34.46 -18.07 -3.85
CA ASN A 114 -35.48 -17.08 -4.18
C ASN A 114 -35.49 -15.96 -3.12
N PRO A 115 -35.39 -14.67 -3.48
CA PRO A 115 -35.38 -13.55 -2.52
C PRO A 115 -36.62 -13.44 -1.62
N ARG A 116 -37.71 -14.16 -1.95
CA ARG A 116 -38.92 -14.25 -1.12
C ARG A 116 -38.81 -15.29 0.00
N ASP A 117 -37.85 -16.21 -0.10
CA ASP A 117 -37.65 -17.28 0.87
C ASP A 117 -36.71 -16.81 2.01
N PRO A 118 -37.09 -17.00 3.29
CA PRO A 118 -36.26 -16.59 4.44
C PRO A 118 -34.86 -17.22 4.51
N THR A 119 -34.63 -18.31 3.79
CA THR A 119 -33.34 -19.01 3.73
C THR A 119 -32.45 -18.52 2.59
N SER A 120 -32.92 -17.64 1.71
CA SER A 120 -32.13 -17.08 0.62
C SER A 120 -31.08 -16.09 1.12
N LEU A 121 -29.91 -16.11 0.49
CA LEU A 121 -28.87 -15.09 0.72
C LEU A 121 -29.30 -13.70 0.24
N HIS A 122 -30.29 -13.64 -0.67
CA HIS A 122 -30.94 -12.41 -1.13
C HIS A 122 -32.23 -12.08 -0.40
N TYR A 123 -32.56 -12.79 0.69
CA TYR A 123 -33.83 -12.58 1.38
C TYR A 123 -34.04 -11.09 1.75
N ILE A 124 -35.17 -10.53 1.32
CA ILE A 124 -35.52 -9.14 1.59
C ILE A 124 -36.31 -9.10 2.91
N ASN A 125 -35.58 -9.03 4.02
CA ASN A 125 -36.16 -8.93 5.35
C ASN A 125 -36.64 -7.49 5.63
N PRO A 126 -37.94 -7.25 5.94
CA PRO A 126 -38.43 -5.92 6.31
C PRO A 126 -37.78 -5.33 7.56
N MET A 127 -37.28 -6.18 8.47
CA MET A 127 -36.72 -5.80 9.77
C MET A 127 -35.19 -5.89 9.84
N GLY A 128 -34.50 -6.28 8.77
CA GLY A 128 -33.07 -6.57 8.82
C GLY A 128 -32.35 -6.44 7.48
N THR A 129 -31.09 -6.85 7.46
CA THR A 129 -30.25 -6.92 6.26
C THR A 129 -29.85 -8.37 5.99
N ASN A 130 -29.61 -8.70 4.73
CA ASN A 130 -28.97 -9.95 4.33
C ASN A 130 -27.43 -9.79 4.27
N GLU A 131 -26.73 -10.84 3.90
CA GLU A 131 -25.26 -10.86 3.87
C GLU A 131 -24.69 -9.87 2.84
N TYR A 132 -25.29 -9.79 1.65
CA TYR A 132 -24.90 -8.83 0.60
C TYR A 132 -25.04 -7.38 1.08
N LEU A 133 -26.20 -7.04 1.65
CA LEU A 133 -26.47 -5.71 2.19
C LEU A 133 -25.49 -5.35 3.31
N SER A 134 -25.17 -6.31 4.18
CA SER A 134 -24.24 -6.12 5.29
C SER A 134 -22.81 -5.89 4.80
N ALA A 135 -22.37 -6.64 3.78
CA ALA A 135 -21.05 -6.47 3.16
C ALA A 135 -20.91 -5.11 2.46
N ILE A 136 -21.90 -4.75 1.63
CA ILE A 136 -21.93 -3.43 0.96
C ILE A 136 -21.92 -2.32 2.00
N TRP A 137 -22.63 -2.49 3.13
CA TRP A 137 -22.68 -1.48 4.20
C TRP A 137 -21.35 -1.32 4.91
N ALA A 138 -20.73 -2.43 5.31
CA ALA A 138 -19.47 -2.40 6.03
C ALA A 138 -18.36 -1.70 5.22
N VAL A 139 -18.28 -1.94 3.91
CA VAL A 139 -17.27 -1.31 3.04
C VAL A 139 -17.70 0.10 2.62
N GLY A 140 -18.95 0.23 2.15
CA GLY A 140 -19.51 1.46 1.60
C GLY A 140 -19.50 2.60 2.61
N GLN A 141 -19.75 2.33 3.90
CA GLN A 141 -19.76 3.37 4.92
C GLN A 141 -18.40 4.03 5.13
N ILE A 142 -17.31 3.29 4.92
CA ILE A 142 -15.94 3.78 5.09
C ILE A 142 -15.47 4.44 3.80
N ILE A 143 -15.62 3.75 2.66
CA ILE A 143 -15.01 4.17 1.40
C ILE A 143 -15.66 5.42 0.82
N GLN A 144 -16.95 5.67 1.12
CA GLN A 144 -17.69 6.81 0.58
C GLN A 144 -17.14 8.18 1.01
N ASP A 145 -16.33 8.24 2.07
CA ASP A 145 -15.74 9.51 2.53
C ASP A 145 -14.44 9.86 1.77
N TYR A 146 -13.96 8.93 0.94
CA TYR A 146 -12.80 9.11 0.06
C TYR A 146 -13.21 9.38 -1.40
N ASP A 147 -14.50 9.57 -1.66
CA ASP A 147 -15.06 9.89 -2.98
C ASP A 147 -15.94 11.15 -2.86
N THR A 148 -15.73 12.12 -3.75
CA THR A 148 -16.35 13.46 -3.64
C THR A 148 -17.82 13.42 -4.05
N ASP A 149 -18.15 12.72 -5.14
CA ASP A 149 -19.51 12.70 -5.67
C ASP A 149 -20.38 11.59 -5.05
N LYS A 150 -19.74 10.61 -4.42
CA LYS A 150 -20.37 9.46 -3.76
C LYS A 150 -21.26 8.68 -4.73
N MET A 151 -20.89 8.66 -6.01
CA MET A 151 -21.53 7.91 -7.08
C MET A 151 -20.69 6.67 -7.35
N PHE A 152 -21.29 5.51 -7.13
CA PHE A 152 -20.59 4.24 -7.24
C PHE A 152 -21.23 3.38 -8.32
N PRO A 153 -20.47 2.85 -9.28
CA PRO A 153 -20.96 1.84 -10.19
C PRO A 153 -21.44 0.63 -9.40
N ALA A 154 -22.69 0.23 -9.64
CA ALA A 154 -23.26 -0.95 -9.01
C ALA A 154 -23.81 -1.87 -10.11
N LEU A 155 -23.21 -3.05 -10.18
CA LEU A 155 -23.41 -4.03 -11.22
C LEU A 155 -23.92 -5.34 -10.62
N GLY A 156 -24.77 -6.03 -11.36
CA GLY A 156 -25.21 -7.39 -11.10
C GLY A 156 -24.70 -8.35 -12.16
N PHE A 157 -24.62 -9.63 -11.85
CA PHE A 157 -24.33 -10.69 -12.81
C PHE A 157 -25.09 -11.99 -12.48
N GLY A 158 -25.29 -12.86 -13.47
CA GLY A 158 -25.88 -14.18 -13.25
C GLY A 158 -27.41 -14.21 -13.21
N ALA A 159 -28.09 -13.15 -13.67
CA ALA A 159 -29.54 -13.06 -13.75
C ALA A 159 -30.04 -13.14 -15.19
N GLN A 160 -31.29 -13.60 -15.38
CA GLN A 160 -32.01 -13.42 -16.64
C GLN A 160 -32.77 -12.10 -16.59
N LEU A 161 -32.58 -11.23 -17.60
CA LEU A 161 -33.19 -9.91 -17.63
C LEU A 161 -34.24 -9.80 -18.74
N PRO A 162 -35.35 -9.08 -18.52
CA PRO A 162 -36.27 -8.74 -19.59
C PRO A 162 -35.58 -7.78 -20.60
N PRO A 163 -36.02 -7.77 -21.87
CA PRO A 163 -37.18 -8.50 -22.41
C PRO A 163 -36.85 -9.90 -22.95
N ASP A 164 -35.58 -10.22 -23.21
CA ASP A 164 -35.18 -11.44 -23.92
C ASP A 164 -34.89 -12.63 -22.99
N TRP A 165 -34.87 -12.40 -21.68
CA TRP A 165 -34.67 -13.42 -20.63
C TRP A 165 -33.39 -14.23 -20.82
N LYS A 166 -32.40 -13.63 -21.47
CA LYS A 166 -31.05 -14.21 -21.57
C LYS A 166 -30.30 -13.94 -20.29
N VAL A 167 -29.42 -14.88 -19.94
CA VAL A 167 -28.50 -14.69 -18.82
C VAL A 167 -27.58 -13.52 -19.14
N SER A 168 -27.61 -12.51 -18.27
CA SER A 168 -26.68 -11.41 -18.28
C SER A 168 -25.53 -11.68 -17.30
N HIS A 169 -24.31 -11.52 -17.79
CA HIS A 169 -23.10 -11.63 -16.99
C HIS A 169 -22.63 -10.27 -16.44
N GLU A 170 -23.29 -9.18 -16.82
CA GLU A 170 -23.05 -7.84 -16.30
C GLU A 170 -24.25 -6.95 -16.63
N PHE A 171 -24.83 -6.32 -15.63
CA PHE A 171 -25.89 -5.33 -15.82
C PHE A 171 -25.87 -4.27 -14.73
N ALA A 172 -26.24 -3.04 -15.08
CA ALA A 172 -26.44 -1.98 -14.11
C ALA A 172 -27.63 -2.31 -13.21
N ILE A 173 -27.46 -2.31 -11.88
CA ILE A 173 -28.56 -2.67 -10.95
C ILE A 173 -29.68 -1.61 -10.93
N ASN A 174 -29.38 -0.39 -11.40
CA ASN A 174 -30.37 0.66 -11.59
C ASN A 174 -31.12 0.54 -12.94
N PHE A 175 -30.84 -0.52 -13.71
CA PHE A 175 -31.38 -0.81 -15.04
C PHE A 175 -31.15 0.30 -16.09
N ASN A 176 -30.18 1.19 -15.86
CA ASN A 176 -29.70 2.13 -16.87
C ASN A 176 -28.44 1.55 -17.54
N PRO A 177 -28.55 1.00 -18.78
CA PRO A 177 -27.43 0.33 -19.43
C PRO A 177 -26.27 1.26 -19.79
N THR A 178 -26.51 2.58 -19.78
CA THR A 178 -25.50 3.59 -20.10
C THR A 178 -24.89 4.27 -18.88
N ASN A 179 -25.45 4.04 -17.68
CA ASN A 179 -24.98 4.67 -16.46
C ASN A 179 -25.21 3.77 -15.25
N PRO A 180 -24.20 2.96 -14.83
CA PRO A 180 -24.32 2.07 -13.68
C PRO A 180 -24.18 2.77 -12.33
N PHE A 181 -23.96 4.09 -12.30
CA PHE A 181 -23.67 4.80 -11.08
C PHE A 181 -24.93 4.99 -10.22
N CYS A 182 -24.78 4.64 -8.95
CA CYS A 182 -25.77 4.79 -7.90
C CYS A 182 -25.21 5.70 -6.80
N LEU A 183 -26.05 6.58 -6.24
CA LEU A 183 -25.67 7.32 -5.04
C LEU A 183 -25.33 6.33 -3.91
N GLY A 184 -24.30 6.58 -3.10
CA GLY A 184 -23.85 5.66 -2.04
C GLY A 184 -24.96 5.19 -1.11
N LYS A 185 -25.92 6.06 -0.76
CA LYS A 185 -27.11 5.68 0.02
C LYS A 185 -28.12 4.84 -0.75
N CYS A 186 -28.13 4.94 -2.08
CA CYS A 186 -29.07 4.28 -2.98
C CYS A 186 -28.66 2.87 -3.41
N ILE A 187 -27.37 2.49 -3.30
CA ILE A 187 -26.96 1.08 -3.48
C ILE A 187 -27.75 0.18 -2.50
N TYR A 188 -27.97 0.68 -1.28
CA TYR A 188 -28.77 0.00 -0.25
C TYR A 188 -30.26 -0.06 -0.57
N SER A 189 -30.82 0.97 -1.22
CA SER A 189 -32.25 1.00 -1.58
C SER A 189 -32.58 0.21 -2.83
N GLY A 190 -31.65 0.11 -3.79
CA GLY A 190 -31.83 -0.66 -5.03
C GLY A 190 -32.07 -2.15 -4.75
N LEU A 191 -31.38 -2.71 -3.75
CA LEU A 191 -31.56 -4.10 -3.30
C LEU A 191 -32.91 -4.36 -2.60
N LYS A 192 -33.56 -3.34 -2.03
CA LYS A 192 -34.91 -3.46 -1.45
C LYS A 192 -36.03 -3.29 -2.49
N ALA A 193 -35.71 -2.78 -3.68
CA ALA A 193 -36.66 -2.50 -4.75
C ALA A 193 -36.55 -3.47 -5.94
N SER A 194 -35.56 -4.38 -5.94
CA SER A 194 -35.42 -5.39 -6.99
C SER A 194 -36.51 -6.49 -6.83
N PRO A 195 -37.33 -6.75 -7.87
CA PRO A 195 -38.50 -7.65 -7.80
C PRO A 195 -38.19 -9.16 -7.75
#